data_AF-A0AAW7KMY2-F1
#
_entry.id   AF-A0AAW7KMY2-F1
#
_cell.length_a   1.000
_cell.length_b   1.000
_cell.length_c   1.000
_cell.angle_alpha   90.00
_cell.angle_beta   90.00
_cell.angle_gamma   90.00
#
_symmetry.space_group_name_H-M   'P 1'
#
loop_
_entity.id
_entity.type
_entity.pdbx_description
1 polymer ?
#
loop_
_entity_poly.entity_id
_entity_poly.type
_entity_poly.pdbx_seq_one_letter_code
_entity_poly.pdbx_strand_id
1 'polypeptide(L)'
;MALTDAVINKNDKRHNNGPVVDDVAIDEIDFYITEYTKRVTNFAAKKKINERFTFVSLVIVLLSAGLIYSPFLFGVDVLEYGYSRLIVSLFLSIAGMILFVSYLVNRLKGYTRAWSRNRLMKEQLEILAREYRLGIRDKNVSTDRHYINIEQENILSKLFELESKNRTETHADIVGDYIAAHEGVFSWVKGLRK
;
A
#
# COMPACT_ATOMS: atom_id res chain seq x y z
N MET A 1 -24.56 3.04 -8.64
CA MET A 1 -24.47 3.31 -10.08
C MET A 1 -23.78 4.65 -10.24
N ALA A 2 -22.47 4.61 -10.47
CA ALA A 2 -21.62 5.76 -10.83
C ALA A 2 -20.32 5.17 -11.41
N LEU A 3 -20.47 4.54 -12.58
CA LEU A 3 -19.40 4.37 -13.55
C LEU A 3 -19.29 5.72 -14.24
N THR A 4 -18.46 6.60 -13.69
CA THR A 4 -18.14 7.86 -14.35
C THR A 4 -16.64 8.00 -14.35
N ASP A 5 -16.12 7.84 -15.56
CA ASP A 5 -14.89 8.43 -16.05
C ASP A 5 -13.62 7.86 -15.43
N ALA A 6 -13.13 6.78 -16.04
CA ALA A 6 -11.73 6.79 -16.43
C ALA A 6 -11.49 8.14 -17.10
N VAL A 7 -10.88 9.07 -16.38
CA VAL A 7 -10.58 10.41 -16.85
C VAL A 7 -9.56 10.25 -17.97
N ILE A 8 -10.05 9.98 -19.18
CA ILE A 8 -9.37 10.30 -20.41
C ILE A 8 -9.24 11.81 -20.35
N ASN A 9 -8.05 12.25 -19.93
CA ASN A 9 -7.71 13.65 -19.92
C ASN A 9 -7.92 14.18 -21.35
N LYS A 10 -8.99 14.94 -21.57
CA LYS A 10 -9.31 15.56 -22.88
C LYS A 10 -8.19 16.46 -23.41
N ASN A 11 -7.23 16.84 -22.57
CA ASN A 11 -6.04 17.60 -22.95
C ASN A 11 -4.82 16.73 -23.30
N ASP A 12 -4.89 15.40 -23.19
CA ASP A 12 -3.80 14.54 -23.66
C ASP A 12 -3.88 14.34 -25.18
N LYS A 13 -3.15 15.20 -25.90
CA LYS A 13 -2.98 15.13 -27.36
C LYS A 13 -2.24 13.87 -27.83
N ARG A 14 -1.84 12.96 -26.93
CA ARG A 14 -1.22 11.66 -27.26
C ARG A 14 -2.21 10.58 -27.65
N HIS A 15 -3.51 10.82 -27.49
CA HIS A 15 -4.56 9.89 -27.89
C HIS A 15 -5.36 10.47 -29.04
N ASN A 16 -5.07 10.02 -30.26
CA ASN A 16 -5.93 10.30 -31.41
C ASN A 16 -5.86 9.16 -32.44
N ASN A 17 -6.78 8.23 -32.29
CA ASN A 17 -7.80 7.86 -33.26
C ASN A 17 -8.97 7.34 -32.39
N GLY A 18 -10.22 7.56 -32.80
CA GLY A 18 -11.41 7.28 -31.97
C GLY A 18 -11.41 5.88 -31.34
N PRO A 19 -12.22 5.64 -30.30
CA PRO A 19 -12.24 4.35 -29.59
C PRO A 19 -12.41 3.21 -30.59
N VAL A 20 -11.48 2.25 -30.55
CA VAL A 20 -11.63 0.98 -31.25
C VAL A 20 -12.84 0.29 -30.62
N VAL A 21 -13.87 0.00 -31.42
CA VAL A 21 -15.06 -0.71 -30.96
C VAL A 21 -14.64 -2.13 -30.57
N ASP A 22 -14.98 -2.56 -29.34
CA ASP A 22 -14.59 -3.84 -28.72
C ASP A 22 -13.08 -4.02 -28.47
N ASP A 23 -12.42 -3.02 -27.89
CA ASP A 23 -11.01 -3.12 -27.50
C ASP A 23 -10.81 -3.88 -26.18
N VAL A 24 -10.93 -5.20 -26.25
CA VAL A 24 -10.80 -6.12 -25.10
C VAL A 24 -9.50 -5.93 -24.33
N ALA A 25 -8.40 -5.60 -25.02
CA ALA A 25 -7.09 -5.42 -24.38
C ALA A 25 -7.05 -4.15 -23.51
N ILE A 26 -7.57 -3.03 -24.02
CA ILE A 26 -7.65 -1.79 -23.23
C ILE A 26 -8.67 -1.89 -22.12
N ASP A 27 -9.82 -2.52 -22.36
CA ASP A 27 -10.85 -2.71 -21.33
C ASP A 27 -10.32 -3.51 -20.13
N GLU A 28 -9.57 -4.59 -20.41
CA GLU A 28 -8.94 -5.41 -19.36
C GLU A 28 -7.84 -4.63 -18.61
N ILE A 29 -7.01 -3.87 -19.33
CA ILE A 29 -5.97 -3.05 -18.70
C ILE A 29 -6.59 -1.94 -17.83
N ASP A 30 -7.64 -1.26 -18.30
CA ASP A 30 -8.32 -0.20 -17.56
C ASP A 30 -9.04 -0.74 -16.31
N PHE A 31 -9.59 -1.97 -16.39
CA PHE A 31 -10.10 -2.69 -15.23
C PHE A 31 -9.01 -2.86 -14.16
N TYR A 32 -7.84 -3.39 -14.52
CA TYR A 32 -6.74 -3.56 -13.57
C TYR A 32 -6.18 -2.23 -13.06
N ILE A 33 -6.02 -1.21 -13.91
CA ILE A 33 -5.59 0.13 -13.47
C ILE A 33 -6.53 0.67 -12.40
N THR A 34 -7.85 0.54 -12.60
CA THR A 34 -8.86 0.96 -11.63
C THR A 34 -8.72 0.18 -10.32
N GLU A 35 -8.55 -1.14 -10.41
CA GLU A 35 -8.38 -1.99 -9.24
C GLU A 35 -7.13 -1.64 -8.42
N TYR A 36 -5.97 -1.52 -9.08
CA TYR A 36 -4.72 -1.16 -8.42
C TYR A 36 -4.75 0.26 -7.87
N THR A 37 -5.43 1.20 -8.55
CA THR A 37 -5.64 2.56 -8.04
C THR A 37 -6.47 2.55 -6.74
N LYS A 38 -7.54 1.76 -6.69
CA LYS A 38 -8.34 1.57 -5.46
C LYS A 38 -7.51 0.97 -4.34
N ARG A 39 -6.65 -0.01 -4.64
CA ARG A 39 -5.73 -0.60 -3.66
C ARG A 39 -4.77 0.46 -3.12
N VAL A 40 -4.07 1.20 -3.99
CA VAL A 40 -3.10 2.24 -3.61
C VAL A 40 -3.73 3.35 -2.75
N THR A 41 -4.90 3.84 -3.13
CA THR A 41 -5.61 4.90 -2.39
C THR A 41 -6.09 4.42 -1.02
N ASN A 42 -6.65 3.21 -0.93
CA ASN A 42 -7.02 2.59 0.34
C ASN A 42 -5.81 2.39 1.26
N PHE A 43 -4.65 2.02 0.70
CA PHE A 43 -3.42 1.90 1.47
C PHE A 43 -2.93 3.25 1.99
N ALA A 44 -2.93 4.30 1.16
CA ALA A 44 -2.56 5.64 1.58
C ALA A 44 -3.45 6.16 2.72
N ALA A 45 -4.76 5.92 2.63
CA ALA A 45 -5.71 6.28 3.69
C ALA A 45 -5.41 5.54 5.01
N LYS A 46 -5.25 4.21 4.95
CA LYS A 46 -4.93 3.38 6.13
C LYS A 46 -3.59 3.77 6.77
N LYS A 47 -2.58 4.05 5.96
CA LYS A 47 -1.26 4.52 6.43
C LYS A 47 -1.38 5.83 7.20
N LYS A 48 -2.06 6.83 6.62
CA LYS A 48 -2.26 8.15 7.26
C LYS A 48 -2.99 8.04 8.59
N ILE A 49 -3.97 7.14 8.69
CA ILE A 49 -4.68 6.85 9.94
C ILE A 49 -3.73 6.24 10.97
N ASN A 50 -2.96 5.20 10.59
CA ASN A 50 -2.04 4.54 11.51
C ASN A 50 -0.93 5.48 11.99
N GLU A 51 -0.38 6.33 11.12
CA GLU A 51 0.62 7.34 11.49
C GLU A 51 0.09 8.33 12.52
N ARG A 52 -1.17 8.80 12.36
CA ARG A 52 -1.81 9.68 13.34
C ARG A 52 -2.00 9.00 14.70
N PHE A 53 -2.50 7.76 14.72
CA PHE A 53 -2.64 7.01 15.96
C PHE A 53 -1.29 6.76 16.63
N THR A 54 -0.27 6.38 15.86
CA THR A 54 1.09 6.17 16.38
C THR A 54 1.67 7.45 16.97
N PHE A 55 1.50 8.59 16.28
CA PHE A 55 1.98 9.88 16.76
C PHE A 55 1.30 10.31 18.07
N VAL A 56 -0.04 10.25 18.13
CA VAL A 56 -0.79 10.59 19.35
C VAL A 56 -0.39 9.66 20.50
N SER A 57 -0.27 8.36 20.22
CA SER A 57 0.14 7.38 21.23
C SER A 57 1.56 7.65 21.76
N LEU A 58 2.49 8.04 20.88
CA LEU A 58 3.85 8.41 21.25
C LEU A 58 3.87 9.64 22.16
N VAL A 59 3.07 10.67 21.85
CA VAL A 59 2.93 11.86 22.69
C VAL A 59 2.40 11.48 24.08
N ILE A 60 1.37 10.62 24.16
CA ILE A 60 0.81 10.14 25.43
C ILE A 60 1.87 9.37 26.24
N VAL A 61 2.65 8.51 25.59
CA VAL A 61 3.72 7.74 26.25
C VAL A 61 4.78 8.68 26.82
N LEU A 62 5.24 9.67 26.03
CA LEU A 62 6.26 10.62 26.47
C LEU A 62 5.78 11.49 27.64
N LEU A 63 4.56 12.01 27.56
CA LEU A 63 3.96 12.79 28.65
C LEU A 63 3.76 11.95 29.91
N SER A 64 3.23 10.73 29.77
CA SER A 64 3.00 9.83 30.91
C SER A 64 4.31 9.40 31.57
N ALA A 65 5.34 9.09 30.78
CA ALA A 65 6.67 8.79 31.30
C ALA A 65 7.27 10.00 32.02
N GLY A 66 7.18 11.20 31.43
CA GLY A 66 7.66 12.43 32.06
C GLY A 66 7.00 12.73 33.41
N LEU A 67 5.70 12.46 33.54
CA LEU A 67 4.97 12.61 34.80
C LEU A 67 5.37 11.54 35.83
N ILE A 68 5.50 10.28 35.42
CA ILE A 68 5.92 9.18 36.32
C ILE A 68 7.33 9.40 36.86
N TYR A 69 8.25 9.84 36.00
CA TYR A 69 9.64 10.12 36.37
C TYR A 69 9.86 11.56 36.87
N SER A 70 8.79 12.34 37.09
CA SER A 70 8.88 13.73 37.56
C SER A 70 9.66 13.92 38.87
N PRO A 71 9.62 13.02 39.87
CA PRO A 71 10.42 13.18 41.09
C PRO A 71 11.93 13.15 40.80
N PHE A 72 12.34 12.34 39.82
CA PHE A 72 13.73 12.23 39.41
C PHE A 72 14.15 13.38 38.49
N LEU A 73 13.28 13.80 37.57
CA LEU A 73 13.60 14.82 36.56
C LEU A 73 13.52 16.26 37.10
N PHE A 74 12.56 16.53 37.99
CA PHE A 74 12.24 17.87 38.45
C PHE A 74 12.35 18.04 39.97
N GLY A 75 12.63 16.96 40.71
CA GLY A 75 12.73 16.98 42.19
C GLY A 75 11.39 17.15 42.91
N VAL A 76 10.27 17.17 42.16
CA VAL A 76 8.91 17.32 42.70
C VAL A 76 8.05 16.17 42.18
N ASP A 77 7.33 15.49 43.06
CA ASP A 77 6.39 14.43 42.66
C ASP A 77 5.05 15.05 42.25
N VAL A 78 4.87 15.19 40.93
CA VAL A 78 3.64 15.75 40.36
C VAL A 78 2.44 14.81 40.57
N LEU A 79 2.69 13.52 40.89
CA LEU A 79 1.68 12.46 41.01
C LEU A 79 1.49 11.97 42.45
N GLU A 80 1.91 12.76 43.45
CA GLU A 80 1.87 12.39 44.87
C GLU A 80 0.45 12.14 45.41
N TYR A 81 -0.58 12.67 44.73
CA TYR A 81 -1.97 12.59 45.18
C TYR A 81 -2.78 11.41 44.59
N GLY A 82 -3.24 10.53 45.48
CA GLY A 82 -4.38 9.62 45.25
C GLY A 82 -4.20 8.63 44.09
N TYR A 83 -5.25 8.46 43.28
CA TYR A 83 -5.29 7.51 42.16
C TYR A 83 -4.58 8.01 40.89
N SER A 84 -3.97 9.21 40.90
CA SER A 84 -3.38 9.84 39.71
C SER A 84 -2.24 9.01 39.10
N ARG A 85 -1.33 8.48 39.92
CA ARG A 85 -0.23 7.61 39.45
C ARG A 85 -0.74 6.32 38.80
N LEU A 86 -1.81 5.72 39.33
CA LEU A 86 -2.44 4.55 38.72
C LEU A 86 -3.08 4.87 37.36
N ILE A 87 -3.79 6.00 37.27
CA ILE A 87 -4.43 6.45 36.03
C ILE A 87 -3.37 6.71 34.94
N VAL A 88 -2.30 7.44 35.26
CA VAL A 88 -1.22 7.74 34.30
C VAL A 88 -0.49 6.47 33.87
N SER A 89 -0.29 5.51 34.78
CA SER A 89 0.33 4.20 34.46
C SER A 89 -0.55 3.37 33.52
N LEU A 90 -1.89 3.41 33.69
CA LEU A 90 -2.83 2.78 32.77
C LEU A 90 -2.77 3.40 31.38
N PHE A 91 -2.76 4.74 31.28
CA PHE A 91 -2.61 5.43 29.99
C PHE A 91 -1.29 5.08 29.30
N LEU A 92 -0.18 5.03 30.05
CA LEU A 92 1.13 4.62 29.54
C LEU A 92 1.07 3.19 28.98
N SER A 93 0.46 2.25 29.70
CA SER A 93 0.34 0.85 29.28
C SER A 93 -0.51 0.70 28.02
N ILE A 94 -1.68 1.34 27.98
CA ILE A 94 -2.59 1.31 26.82
C ILE A 94 -1.91 1.94 25.60
N ALA A 95 -1.28 3.10 25.76
CA ALA A 95 -0.58 3.78 24.67
C ALA A 95 0.66 2.99 24.19
N GLY A 96 1.38 2.35 25.11
CA GLY A 96 2.47 1.43 24.78
C GLY A 96 1.99 0.22 23.96
N MET A 97 0.86 -0.38 24.36
CA MET A 97 0.24 -1.47 23.61
C MET A 97 -0.22 -1.03 22.22
N ILE A 98 -0.80 0.16 22.08
CA ILE A 98 -1.17 0.73 20.78
C ILE A 98 0.07 0.90 19.90
N LEU A 99 1.17 1.44 20.43
CA LEU A 99 2.42 1.58 19.68
C LEU A 99 2.97 0.23 19.22
N PHE A 100 2.95 -0.77 20.11
CA PHE A 100 3.42 -2.12 19.81
C PHE A 100 2.57 -2.77 18.70
N VAL A 101 1.25 -2.68 18.81
CA VAL A 101 0.33 -3.18 17.78
C VAL A 101 0.51 -2.42 16.46
N SER A 102 0.62 -1.09 16.49
CA SER A 102 0.88 -0.28 15.29
C SER A 102 2.20 -0.63 14.63
N TYR A 103 3.25 -0.92 15.41
CA TYR A 103 4.53 -1.41 14.92
C TYR A 103 4.40 -2.79 14.26
N LEU A 104 3.76 -3.75 14.92
CA LEU A 104 3.52 -5.08 14.37
C LEU A 104 2.68 -5.02 13.10
N VAL A 105 1.63 -4.22 13.08
CA VAL A 105 0.76 -4.02 11.91
C VAL A 105 1.53 -3.36 10.78
N ASN A 106 2.42 -2.41 11.06
CA ASN A 106 3.30 -1.82 10.04
C ASN A 106 4.30 -2.82 9.48
N ARG A 107 4.86 -3.69 10.33
CA ARG A 107 5.83 -4.71 9.96
C ARG A 107 5.20 -5.87 9.19
N LEU A 108 4.11 -6.44 9.70
CA LEU A 108 3.43 -7.62 9.14
C LEU A 108 2.65 -7.32 7.86
N LYS A 109 2.07 -6.12 7.75
CA LYS A 109 1.34 -5.76 6.53
C LYS A 109 2.24 -5.15 5.46
N GLY A 110 3.53 -4.98 5.76
CA GLY A 110 4.53 -4.44 4.84
C GLY A 110 4.00 -3.24 4.08
N TYR A 111 3.36 -2.28 4.76
CA TYR A 111 2.56 -1.24 4.07
C TYR A 111 3.37 -0.49 3.01
N THR A 112 4.66 -0.31 3.23
CA THR A 112 5.59 0.28 2.26
C THR A 112 5.83 -0.63 1.06
N ARG A 113 6.03 -1.93 1.29
CA ARG A 113 6.30 -2.96 0.27
C ARG A 113 5.08 -3.25 -0.59
N ALA A 114 3.93 -3.55 0.03
CA ALA A 114 2.68 -3.81 -0.68
C ALA A 114 2.19 -2.56 -1.44
N TRP A 115 2.36 -1.36 -0.88
CA TRP A 115 2.05 -0.12 -1.59
C TRP A 115 3.00 0.11 -2.77
N SER A 116 4.30 -0.09 -2.59
CA SER A 116 5.30 0.05 -3.66
C SER A 116 5.01 -0.90 -4.81
N ARG A 117 4.64 -2.14 -4.52
CA ARG A 117 4.29 -3.15 -5.54
C ARG A 117 3.02 -2.78 -6.30
N ASN A 118 1.95 -2.41 -5.61
CA ASN A 118 0.71 -1.99 -6.27
C ASN A 118 0.91 -0.72 -7.11
N ARG A 119 1.78 0.20 -6.67
CA ARG A 119 2.16 1.38 -7.44
C ARG A 119 2.97 1.00 -8.69
N LEU A 120 3.98 0.14 -8.53
CA LEU A 120 4.78 -0.36 -9.65
C LEU A 120 3.92 -1.07 -10.70
N MET A 121 3.00 -1.93 -10.25
CA MET A 121 2.05 -2.62 -11.14
C MET A 121 1.18 -1.62 -11.90
N LYS A 122 0.65 -0.59 -11.22
CA LYS A 122 -0.11 0.48 -11.89
C LYS A 122 0.72 1.19 -12.96
N GLU A 123 1.96 1.57 -12.64
CA GLU A 123 2.87 2.23 -13.58
C GLU A 123 3.18 1.32 -14.79
N GLN A 124 3.38 0.01 -14.56
CA GLN A 124 3.59 -0.96 -15.63
C GLN A 124 2.35 -1.14 -16.53
N LEU A 125 1.15 -1.17 -15.95
CA LEU A 125 -0.11 -1.22 -16.69
C LEU A 125 -0.32 0.04 -17.54
N GLU A 126 0.00 1.23 -17.02
CA GLU A 126 -0.06 2.48 -17.77
C GLU A 126 0.94 2.49 -18.96
N ILE A 127 2.13 1.91 -18.76
CA ILE A 127 3.11 1.74 -19.84
C ILE A 127 2.58 0.76 -20.90
N LEU A 128 1.99 -0.35 -20.48
CA LEU A 128 1.44 -1.36 -21.38
C LEU A 128 0.27 -0.81 -22.21
N ALA A 129 -0.65 -0.07 -21.58
CA ALA A 129 -1.72 0.64 -22.28
C ALA A 129 -1.16 1.63 -23.31
N ARG A 130 -0.09 2.34 -22.95
CA ARG A 130 0.56 3.29 -23.85
C ARG A 130 1.27 2.60 -25.01
N GLU A 131 1.94 1.47 -24.77
CA GLU A 131 2.59 0.67 -25.80
C GLU A 131 1.58 0.22 -26.86
N TYR A 132 0.46 -0.36 -26.40
CA TYR A 132 -0.63 -0.77 -27.29
C TYR A 132 -1.19 0.40 -28.10
N ARG A 133 -1.53 1.52 -27.44
CA ARG A 133 -2.06 2.72 -28.10
C ARG A 133 -1.09 3.30 -29.14
N LEU A 134 0.22 3.15 -28.94
CA LEU A 134 1.23 3.55 -29.92
C LEU A 134 1.31 2.56 -31.08
N GLY A 135 1.21 1.26 -30.82
CA GLY A 135 1.20 0.21 -31.85
C GLY A 135 0.04 0.35 -32.83
N ILE A 136 -1.14 0.74 -32.35
CA ILE A 136 -2.35 0.91 -33.18
C ILE A 136 -2.55 2.32 -33.74
N ARG A 137 -1.70 3.29 -33.40
CA ARG A 137 -1.97 4.73 -33.61
C ARG A 137 -2.38 5.10 -35.03
N ASP A 138 -1.66 4.60 -36.02
CA ASP A 138 -1.84 4.95 -37.43
C ASP A 138 -2.56 3.83 -38.22
N LYS A 139 -3.27 2.94 -37.52
CA LYS A 139 -3.94 1.76 -38.08
C LYS A 139 -5.43 1.97 -38.19
N ASN A 140 -6.01 1.56 -39.32
CA ASN A 140 -7.46 1.64 -39.52
C ASN A 140 -8.11 0.31 -39.13
N VAL A 141 -9.09 0.34 -38.23
CA VAL A 141 -9.82 -0.85 -37.72
C VAL A 141 -10.40 -1.70 -38.86
N SER A 142 -10.84 -1.10 -39.97
CA SER A 142 -11.41 -1.85 -41.09
C SER A 142 -10.36 -2.54 -41.97
N THR A 143 -9.16 -1.99 -42.06
CA THR A 143 -8.12 -2.44 -43.02
C THR A 143 -7.02 -3.25 -42.34
N ASP A 144 -6.68 -2.88 -41.11
CA ASP A 144 -5.58 -3.44 -40.32
C ASP A 144 -6.07 -4.37 -39.21
N ARG A 145 -7.31 -4.89 -39.30
CA ARG A 145 -7.93 -5.70 -38.23
C ARG A 145 -7.07 -6.88 -37.78
N HIS A 146 -6.43 -7.57 -38.73
CA HIS A 146 -5.53 -8.68 -38.42
C HIS A 146 -4.31 -8.24 -37.61
N TYR A 147 -3.74 -7.07 -37.92
CA TYR A 147 -2.62 -6.51 -37.16
C TYR A 147 -3.06 -6.08 -35.76
N ILE A 148 -4.22 -5.43 -35.64
CA ILE A 148 -4.78 -5.02 -34.35
C ILE A 148 -5.03 -6.24 -33.45
N ASN A 149 -5.60 -7.32 -33.99
CA ASN A 149 -5.82 -8.55 -33.23
C ASN A 149 -4.49 -9.18 -32.73
N ILE A 150 -3.46 -9.24 -33.59
CA ILE A 150 -2.13 -9.73 -33.17
C ILE A 150 -1.58 -8.86 -32.03
N GLU A 151 -1.72 -7.55 -32.14
CA GLU A 151 -1.18 -6.64 -31.12
C GLU A 151 -1.99 -6.69 -29.82
N GLN A 152 -3.30 -6.92 -29.89
CA GLN A 152 -4.14 -7.22 -28.71
C GLN A 152 -3.69 -8.51 -28.02
N GLU A 153 -3.48 -9.60 -28.76
CA GLU A 153 -2.99 -10.87 -28.21
C GLU A 153 -1.60 -10.72 -27.56
N ASN A 154 -0.70 -9.98 -28.20
CA ASN A 154 0.64 -9.68 -27.69
C ASN A 154 0.57 -8.93 -26.33
N ILE A 155 -0.29 -7.92 -26.26
CA ILE A 155 -0.47 -7.10 -25.05
C ILE A 155 -1.14 -7.88 -23.94
N LEU A 156 -2.14 -8.71 -24.25
CA LEU A 156 -2.76 -9.61 -23.27
C LEU A 156 -1.76 -10.65 -22.75
N SER A 157 -0.89 -11.19 -23.60
CA SER A 157 0.18 -12.09 -23.17
C SER A 157 1.14 -11.42 -22.18
N LYS A 158 1.59 -10.19 -22.50
CA LYS A 158 2.41 -9.37 -21.58
C LYS A 158 1.68 -9.06 -20.27
N LEU A 159 0.38 -8.80 -20.32
CA LEU A 159 -0.44 -8.58 -19.13
C LEU A 159 -0.46 -9.81 -18.21
N PHE A 160 -0.64 -11.02 -18.77
CA PHE A 160 -0.60 -12.26 -17.99
C PHE A 160 0.80 -12.54 -17.41
N GLU A 161 1.86 -12.25 -18.15
CA GLU A 161 3.23 -12.36 -17.63
C GLU A 161 3.46 -11.40 -16.46
N LEU A 162 3.00 -10.16 -16.59
CA LEU A 162 3.06 -9.14 -15.54
C LEU A 162 2.31 -9.57 -14.29
N GLU A 163 1.11 -10.14 -14.46
CA GLU A 163 0.29 -10.64 -13.37
C GLU A 163 0.96 -11.84 -12.67
N SER A 164 1.48 -12.80 -13.44
CA SER A 164 2.19 -13.97 -12.92
C SER A 164 3.41 -13.56 -12.08
N LYS A 165 4.20 -12.61 -12.59
CA LYS A 165 5.33 -12.04 -11.87
C LYS A 165 4.89 -11.37 -10.57
N ASN A 166 3.86 -10.53 -10.61
CA ASN A 166 3.34 -9.85 -9.42
C ASN A 166 2.79 -10.84 -8.38
N ARG A 167 2.15 -11.93 -8.79
CA ARG A 167 1.70 -13.01 -7.90
C ARG A 167 2.89 -13.72 -7.23
N THR A 168 3.94 -14.00 -8.00
CA THR A 168 5.17 -14.64 -7.49
C THR A 168 5.88 -13.75 -6.48
N GLU A 169 6.05 -12.46 -6.77
CA GLU A 169 6.62 -11.49 -5.84
C GLU A 169 5.75 -11.34 -4.58
N THR A 170 4.42 -11.34 -4.75
CA THR A 170 3.49 -11.32 -3.61
C THR A 170 3.66 -12.54 -2.72
N HIS A 171 3.81 -13.73 -3.31
CA HIS A 171 4.02 -14.95 -2.54
C HIS A 171 5.37 -14.94 -1.81
N ALA A 172 6.44 -14.53 -2.49
CA ALA A 172 7.77 -14.40 -1.91
C ALA A 172 7.79 -13.41 -0.73
N ASP A 173 7.08 -12.28 -0.87
CA ASP A 173 6.93 -11.29 0.21
C ASP A 173 6.19 -11.89 1.42
N ILE A 174 5.07 -12.59 1.19
CA ILE A 174 4.29 -13.24 2.26
C ILE A 174 5.14 -14.27 3.00
N VAL A 175 5.80 -15.17 2.25
CA VAL A 175 6.67 -16.20 2.83
C VAL A 175 7.83 -15.56 3.59
N GLY A 176 8.45 -14.52 3.03
CA GLY A 176 9.51 -13.76 3.68
C GLY A 176 9.06 -13.11 5.00
N ASP A 177 7.87 -12.50 5.02
CA ASP A 177 7.31 -11.89 6.22
C ASP A 177 7.01 -12.94 7.31
N TYR A 178 6.53 -14.14 6.92
CA TYR A 178 6.33 -15.27 7.84
C TYR A 178 7.66 -15.76 8.45
N ILE A 179 8.69 -15.95 7.62
CA ILE A 179 10.02 -16.39 8.09
C ILE A 179 10.63 -15.33 9.02
N ALA A 180 10.58 -14.06 8.63
CA ALA A 180 11.14 -12.96 9.42
C ALA A 180 10.39 -12.76 10.75
N ALA A 181 9.07 -12.98 10.79
CA ALA A 181 8.30 -12.97 12.02
C ALA A 181 8.72 -14.12 12.95
N HIS A 182 8.87 -15.33 12.41
CA HIS A 182 9.31 -16.51 13.15
C HIS A 182 10.73 -16.31 13.74
N GLU A 183 11.69 -15.90 12.92
CA GLU A 183 13.07 -15.63 13.37
C GLU A 183 13.15 -14.49 14.40
N GLY A 184 12.37 -13.43 14.22
CA GLY A 184 12.30 -12.31 15.16
C GLY A 184 11.78 -12.73 16.54
N VAL A 185 10.76 -13.58 16.59
CA VAL A 185 10.22 -14.12 17.85
C VAL A 185 11.24 -15.04 18.54
N PHE A 186 11.90 -15.93 17.79
CA PHE A 186 12.92 -16.82 18.34
C PHE A 186 14.16 -16.07 18.85
N SER A 187 14.59 -15.02 18.16
CA SER A 187 15.71 -14.18 18.58
C SER A 187 15.40 -13.43 19.88
N TRP A 188 14.18 -12.89 20.01
CA TRP A 188 13.74 -12.23 21.25
C TRP A 188 13.62 -13.20 22.43
N VAL A 189 13.06 -14.40 22.22
CA VAL A 189 13.00 -15.46 23.24
C VAL A 189 14.39 -15.91 23.67
N LYS A 190 15.36 -16.00 22.74
CA LYS A 190 16.76 -16.30 23.07
C LYS A 190 17.42 -15.16 23.84
N GLY A 191 17.11 -13.91 23.50
CA GLY A 191 17.63 -12.72 24.19
C GLY A 191 17.13 -12.58 25.63
N LEU A 192 15.89 -12.98 25.91
CA LEU A 192 15.30 -13.00 27.26
C LEU A 192 15.88 -14.09 28.17
N ARG A 193 16.57 -15.09 27.61
CA ARG A 193 17.19 -16.18 28.37
C ARG A 193 18.61 -15.84 28.83
N LYS A 194 19.09 -14.62 28.56
CA LYS A 194 20.42 -14.11 28.88
C LYS A 194 20.32 -13.02 29.93
#